data_AF-A0A6B0ZAI8-F1
#
_entry.id   AF-A0A6B0ZAI8-F1
#
_cell.length_a   1.000
_cell.length_b   1.000
_cell.length_c   1.000
_cell.angle_alpha   90.00
_cell.angle_beta   90.00
_cell.angle_gamma   90.00
#
_symmetry.space_group_name_H-M   'P 1'
#
loop_
_entity.id
_entity.type
_entity.pdbx_description
1 polymer ?
#
loop_
_entity_poly.entity_id
_entity_poly.type
_entity_poly.pdbx_seq_one_letter_code
_entity_poly.pdbx_strand_id
1 'polypeptide(L)'
;MNDLAAQFRATVEAWLNRTGTPPARLGQQALGDPSFVLRMRRGRVPRLDTADKVLTFIGEAPAGPAFRGEIEAFIEITRTKPYVLGLDAAGDPSFVARLRRGVSPRLDTVGRVRSWMADRCSDAERTAIRAIAAGEPALPRRSDTKDGDASPTDNKEGEWNGRLPP
;
A
#
# COMPACT_ATOMS: atom_id res chain seq x y z
N MET A 1 -4.00 -15.80 0.64
CA MET A 1 -4.19 -15.55 -0.81
C MET A 1 -4.94 -14.23 -0.97
N ASN A 2 -4.24 -13.15 -1.34
CA ASN A 2 -4.85 -11.82 -1.47
C ASN A 2 -5.13 -11.55 -2.97
N ASP A 3 -6.20 -12.15 -3.49
CA ASP A 3 -6.54 -12.06 -4.92
C ASP A 3 -7.33 -10.77 -5.21
N LEU A 4 -6.61 -9.75 -5.70
CA LEU A 4 -7.19 -8.47 -6.09
C LEU A 4 -8.24 -8.61 -7.21
N ALA A 5 -8.08 -9.58 -8.13
CA ALA A 5 -9.05 -9.79 -9.19
C ALA A 5 -10.37 -10.33 -8.63
N ALA A 6 -10.30 -11.26 -7.67
CA ALA A 6 -11.48 -11.74 -6.95
C ALA A 6 -12.14 -10.64 -6.11
N GLN A 7 -11.35 -9.83 -5.40
CA GLN A 7 -11.86 -8.68 -4.64
C GLN A 7 -12.57 -7.67 -5.54
N PHE A 8 -11.94 -7.27 -6.65
CA PHE A 8 -12.55 -6.38 -7.64
C PHE A 8 -13.88 -6.93 -8.16
N ARG A 9 -13.92 -8.21 -8.54
CA ARG A 9 -15.16 -8.86 -8.98
C ARG A 9 -16.23 -8.81 -7.89
N ALA A 10 -15.89 -9.15 -6.65
CA ALA A 10 -16.83 -9.13 -5.53
C ALA A 10 -17.40 -7.72 -5.28
N THR A 11 -16.57 -6.68 -5.33
CA THR A 11 -17.01 -5.28 -5.20
C THR A 11 -18.00 -4.90 -6.31
N VAL A 12 -17.69 -5.25 -7.57
CA VAL A 12 -18.58 -4.97 -8.71
C VAL A 12 -19.92 -5.71 -8.56
N GLU A 13 -19.90 -6.99 -8.19
CA GLU A 13 -21.12 -7.77 -7.98
C GLU A 13 -21.98 -7.22 -6.83
N ALA A 14 -21.35 -6.84 -5.72
CA ALA A 14 -22.05 -6.21 -4.59
C ALA A 14 -22.74 -4.90 -5.00
N TRP A 15 -22.07 -4.08 -5.81
CA TRP A 15 -22.65 -2.85 -6.34
C TRP A 15 -23.82 -3.11 -7.31
N LEU A 16 -23.69 -4.10 -8.20
CA LEU A 16 -24.76 -4.49 -9.12
C LEU A 16 -26.00 -4.98 -8.35
N ASN A 17 -25.80 -5.81 -7.33
CA ASN A 17 -26.88 -6.31 -6.48
C ASN A 17 -27.56 -5.19 -5.70
N ARG A 18 -26.79 -4.24 -5.17
CA ARG A 18 -27.31 -3.09 -4.40
C ARG A 18 -28.10 -2.11 -5.26
N THR A 19 -27.68 -1.88 -6.50
CA THR A 19 -28.29 -0.87 -7.37
C THR A 19 -29.36 -1.43 -8.31
N GLY A 20 -29.40 -2.75 -8.51
CA GLY A 20 -30.25 -3.38 -9.53
C GLY A 20 -29.83 -3.05 -10.96
N THR A 21 -28.66 -2.44 -11.16
CA THR A 21 -28.18 -2.05 -12.49
C THR A 21 -27.88 -3.29 -13.33
N PRO A 22 -28.37 -3.38 -14.58
CA PRO A 22 -28.01 -4.49 -15.46
C PRO A 22 -26.49 -4.55 -15.71
N PRO A 23 -25.86 -5.73 -15.68
CA PRO A 23 -24.41 -5.88 -15.91
C PRO A 23 -23.91 -5.23 -17.22
N ALA A 24 -24.69 -5.36 -18.29
CA ALA A 24 -24.36 -4.76 -19.59
C ALA A 24 -24.39 -3.23 -19.54
N ARG A 25 -25.30 -2.64 -18.75
CA ARG A 25 -25.40 -1.20 -18.58
C ARG A 25 -24.19 -0.63 -17.84
N LEU A 26 -23.73 -1.31 -16.79
CA LEU A 26 -22.49 -0.93 -16.10
C LEU A 26 -21.30 -0.94 -17.07
N GLY A 27 -21.11 -2.03 -17.81
CA GLY A 27 -20.01 -2.12 -18.77
C GLY A 27 -20.06 -1.04 -19.85
N GLN A 28 -21.25 -0.76 -20.39
CA GLN A 28 -21.46 0.31 -21.36
C GLN A 28 -21.16 1.70 -20.77
N GLN A 29 -21.64 2.00 -19.57
CA GLN A 29 -21.49 3.33 -18.97
C GLN A 29 -20.06 3.59 -18.46
N ALA A 30 -19.42 2.61 -17.84
CA ALA A 30 -18.08 2.77 -17.28
C ALA A 30 -16.97 2.67 -18.34
N LEU A 31 -17.15 1.82 -19.35
CA LEU A 31 -16.07 1.44 -20.27
C LEU A 31 -16.45 1.53 -21.76
N GLY A 32 -17.71 1.78 -22.10
CA GLY A 32 -18.21 1.65 -23.47
C GLY A 32 -18.28 0.20 -23.96
N ASP A 33 -18.24 -0.79 -23.05
CA ASP A 33 -18.23 -2.23 -23.39
C ASP A 33 -19.32 -2.99 -22.61
N PRO A 34 -20.47 -3.31 -23.22
CA PRO A 34 -21.56 -3.99 -22.54
C PRO A 34 -21.24 -5.46 -22.21
N SER A 35 -20.22 -6.05 -22.84
CA SER A 35 -19.80 -7.43 -22.57
C SER A 35 -18.79 -7.54 -21.43
N PHE A 36 -18.33 -6.42 -20.87
CA PHE A 36 -17.25 -6.39 -19.87
C PHE A 36 -17.54 -7.29 -18.67
N VAL A 37 -18.68 -7.08 -18.00
CA VAL A 37 -19.04 -7.80 -16.77
C VAL A 37 -19.23 -9.29 -17.05
N LEU A 38 -19.83 -9.66 -18.18
CA LEU A 38 -20.00 -11.06 -18.57
C LEU A 38 -18.65 -11.74 -18.78
N ARG A 39 -17.71 -11.09 -19.46
CA ARG A 39 -16.35 -11.64 -19.66
C ARG A 39 -15.61 -11.76 -18.33
N MET A 40 -15.75 -10.77 -17.44
CA MET A 40 -15.16 -10.82 -16.10
C MET A 40 -15.71 -12.00 -15.28
N ARG A 41 -17.03 -12.23 -15.29
CA ARG A 41 -17.68 -13.38 -14.65
C ARG A 41 -17.15 -14.72 -15.18
N ARG A 42 -16.80 -14.78 -16.47
CA ARG A 42 -16.16 -15.94 -17.12
C ARG A 42 -14.66 -16.07 -16.84
N GLY A 43 -14.09 -15.28 -15.93
CA GLY A 43 -12.69 -15.37 -15.51
C GLY A 43 -11.73 -14.44 -16.25
N ARG A 44 -12.23 -13.51 -17.08
CA ARG A 44 -11.35 -12.49 -17.67
C ARG A 44 -10.83 -11.55 -16.59
N VAL A 45 -9.51 -11.45 -16.47
CA VAL A 45 -8.83 -10.51 -15.58
C VAL A 45 -8.59 -9.18 -16.29
N PRO A 46 -9.15 -8.05 -15.80
CA PRO A 46 -8.91 -6.73 -16.40
C PRO A 46 -7.51 -6.20 -16.07
N ARG A 47 -7.11 -5.17 -16.81
CA ARG A 47 -5.97 -4.32 -16.43
C ARG A 47 -6.35 -3.40 -15.28
N LEU A 48 -5.35 -2.95 -14.53
CA LEU A 48 -5.53 -2.08 -13.36
C LEU A 48 -6.21 -0.76 -13.73
N ASP A 49 -5.89 -0.18 -14.88
CA ASP A 49 -6.52 1.06 -15.39
C ASP A 49 -8.00 0.87 -15.74
N THR A 50 -8.35 -0.30 -16.24
CA THR A 50 -9.73 -0.69 -16.57
C THR A 50 -10.51 -0.91 -15.28
N ALA A 51 -9.88 -1.53 -14.28
CA ALA A 51 -10.46 -1.66 -12.96
C ALA A 51 -10.68 -0.29 -12.31
N ASP A 52 -9.71 0.63 -12.40
CA ASP A 52 -9.82 1.99 -11.86
C ASP A 52 -11.02 2.74 -12.45
N LYS A 53 -11.22 2.68 -13.77
CA LYS A 53 -12.39 3.30 -14.42
C LYS A 53 -13.71 2.77 -13.86
N VAL A 54 -13.81 1.46 -13.66
CA VAL A 54 -15.01 0.83 -13.10
C VAL A 54 -15.18 1.21 -11.64
N LEU A 55 -14.12 1.15 -10.82
CA LEU A 55 -14.13 1.54 -9.42
C LEU A 55 -14.58 2.99 -9.24
N THR A 56 -13.97 3.91 -9.99
CA THR A 56 -14.36 5.32 -9.97
C THR A 56 -15.82 5.51 -10.39
N PHE A 57 -16.29 4.80 -11.42
CA PHE A 57 -17.69 4.88 -11.84
C PHE A 57 -18.67 4.44 -10.74
N ILE A 58 -18.34 3.39 -9.98
CA ILE A 58 -19.20 2.88 -8.91
C ILE A 58 -19.04 3.64 -7.58
N GLY A 59 -18.19 4.67 -7.53
CA GLY A 59 -17.95 5.51 -6.36
C GLY A 59 -16.89 4.96 -5.40
N GLU A 60 -16.05 4.04 -5.85
CA GLU A 60 -14.95 3.44 -5.09
C GLU A 60 -13.61 4.09 -5.43
N ALA A 61 -12.66 4.00 -4.49
CA ALA A 61 -11.31 4.50 -4.71
C ALA A 61 -10.58 3.70 -5.80
N PRO A 62 -9.83 4.35 -6.71
CA PRO A 62 -9.06 3.65 -7.72
C PRO A 62 -7.90 2.87 -7.08
N ALA A 63 -7.67 1.64 -7.55
CA ALA A 63 -6.63 0.75 -7.05
C ALA A 63 -5.24 1.11 -7.58
N GLY A 64 -5.15 1.72 -8.77
CA GLY A 64 -3.89 2.07 -9.43
C GLY A 64 -2.98 3.02 -8.65
N PRO A 65 -3.48 4.20 -8.20
CA PRO A 65 -2.70 5.10 -7.36
C PRO A 65 -2.23 4.43 -6.06
N ALA A 66 -3.12 3.73 -5.36
CA ALA A 66 -2.79 3.01 -4.12
C ALA A 66 -1.68 1.97 -4.35
N PHE A 67 -1.81 1.14 -5.38
CA PHE A 67 -0.81 0.12 -5.70
C PHE A 67 0.57 0.73 -6.05
N ARG A 68 0.60 1.86 -6.76
CA ARG A 68 1.87 2.56 -7.03
C ARG A 68 2.49 3.08 -5.74
N GLY A 69 1.69 3.71 -4.87
CA GLY A 69 2.15 4.16 -3.56
C GLY A 69 2.71 3.01 -2.71
N GLU A 70 2.04 1.86 -2.69
CA GLU A 70 2.50 0.66 -2.00
C GLU A 70 3.88 0.19 -2.49
N ILE A 71 4.09 0.17 -3.81
CA ILE A 71 5.37 -0.26 -4.41
C ILE A 71 6.50 0.70 -4.03
N GLU A 72 6.26 2.01 -4.12
CA GLU A 72 7.27 2.99 -3.77
C GLU A 72 7.61 2.95 -2.27
N ALA A 73 6.59 2.89 -1.41
CA ALA A 73 6.79 2.77 0.04
C ALA A 73 7.54 1.48 0.41
N PHE A 74 7.23 0.36 -0.24
CA PHE A 74 7.94 -0.90 -0.03
C PHE A 74 9.42 -0.79 -0.42
N ILE A 75 9.72 -0.21 -1.59
CA ILE A 75 11.10 -0.01 -2.07
C ILE A 75 11.87 0.88 -1.10
N GLU A 76 11.22 1.94 -0.59
CA GLU A 76 11.84 2.86 0.36
C GLU A 76 12.15 2.20 1.71
N ILE A 77 11.17 1.48 2.29
CA ILE A 77 11.28 0.86 3.62
C ILE A 77 12.25 -0.32 3.59
N THR A 78 12.08 -1.24 2.65
CA THR A 78 12.87 -2.49 2.60
C THR A 78 14.22 -2.32 1.93
N ARG A 79 14.47 -1.15 1.30
CA ARG A 79 15.64 -0.88 0.45
C ARG A 79 15.79 -1.88 -0.71
N THR A 80 14.70 -2.56 -1.10
CA THR A 80 14.68 -3.50 -2.22
C THR A 80 14.98 -2.75 -3.52
N LYS A 81 15.92 -3.26 -4.31
CA LYS A 81 16.22 -2.68 -5.63
C LYS A 81 15.01 -2.87 -6.57
N PRO A 82 14.56 -1.84 -7.30
CA PRO A 82 13.36 -1.92 -8.15
C PRO A 82 13.37 -3.06 -9.19
N TYR A 83 14.54 -3.34 -9.80
CA TYR A 83 14.65 -4.42 -10.80
C TYR A 83 14.52 -5.82 -10.16
N VAL A 84 14.93 -5.98 -8.89
CA VAL A 84 14.79 -7.24 -8.15
C VAL A 84 13.31 -7.51 -7.88
N LEU A 85 12.56 -6.50 -7.42
CA LEU A 85 11.11 -6.61 -7.27
C LEU A 85 10.46 -6.98 -8.61
N GLY A 86 10.81 -6.27 -9.68
CA GLY A 86 10.22 -6.55 -11.00
C GLY A 86 10.48 -7.97 -11.48
N LEU A 87 11.73 -8.43 -11.40
CA LEU A 87 12.13 -9.76 -11.83
C LEU A 87 11.48 -10.85 -10.96
N ASP A 88 11.61 -10.76 -9.64
CA ASP A 88 11.21 -11.82 -8.73
C ASP A 88 9.69 -11.88 -8.53
N ALA A 89 9.00 -10.74 -8.52
CA ALA A 89 7.57 -10.67 -8.22
C ALA A 89 6.71 -10.74 -9.49
N ALA A 90 7.17 -10.10 -10.58
CA ALA A 90 6.40 -9.95 -11.81
C ALA A 90 6.99 -10.71 -13.01
N GLY A 91 8.20 -11.26 -12.90
CA GLY A 91 8.91 -11.89 -14.02
C GLY A 91 9.45 -10.90 -15.05
N ASP A 92 9.53 -9.60 -14.70
CA ASP A 92 10.01 -8.55 -15.60
C ASP A 92 10.86 -7.50 -14.84
N PRO A 93 12.17 -7.41 -15.08
CA PRO A 93 13.03 -6.43 -14.41
C PRO A 93 12.66 -4.97 -14.72
N SER A 94 11.95 -4.72 -15.83
CA SER A 94 11.46 -3.38 -16.21
C SER A 94 10.11 -3.03 -15.58
N PHE A 95 9.49 -3.93 -14.81
CA PHE A 95 8.13 -3.77 -14.29
C PHE A 95 7.93 -2.44 -13.55
N VAL A 96 8.78 -2.12 -12.57
CA VAL A 96 8.66 -0.88 -11.77
C VAL A 96 8.87 0.35 -12.65
N ALA A 97 9.84 0.32 -13.56
CA ALA A 97 10.09 1.43 -14.48
C ALA A 97 8.89 1.68 -15.42
N ARG A 98 8.27 0.61 -15.93
CA ARG A 98 7.05 0.70 -16.77
C ARG A 98 5.86 1.19 -15.94
N LEU A 99 5.69 0.72 -14.71
CA LEU A 99 4.64 1.15 -13.81
C LEU A 99 4.73 2.65 -13.50
N ARG A 100 5.94 3.17 -13.24
CA ARG A 100 6.21 4.61 -13.05
C ARG A 100 5.88 5.45 -14.28
N ARG A 101 6.05 4.89 -15.48
CA ARG A 101 5.63 5.51 -16.75
C ARG A 101 4.13 5.40 -17.04
N GLY A 102 3.35 4.82 -16.11
CA GLY A 102 1.90 4.68 -16.26
C GLY A 102 1.45 3.42 -17.01
N VAL A 103 2.35 2.48 -17.31
CA VAL A 103 1.95 1.21 -17.92
C VAL A 103 1.14 0.40 -16.91
N SER A 104 -0.10 0.06 -17.29
CA SER A 104 -1.02 -0.64 -16.41
C SER A 104 -0.82 -2.18 -16.45
N PRO A 105 -0.49 -2.82 -15.31
CA PRO A 105 -0.44 -4.27 -15.20
C PRO A 105 -1.85 -4.89 -15.13
N ARG A 106 -1.93 -6.22 -15.24
CA ARG A 106 -3.17 -6.96 -14.97
C ARG A 106 -3.38 -7.16 -13.47
N LEU A 107 -4.63 -7.29 -13.03
CA LEU A 107 -4.95 -7.43 -11.60
C LEU A 107 -4.34 -8.70 -10.96
N ASP A 108 -4.18 -9.78 -11.72
CA ASP A 108 -3.51 -11.00 -11.26
C ASP A 108 -2.01 -10.77 -10.99
N THR A 109 -1.36 -9.97 -11.84
CA THR A 109 0.03 -9.53 -11.66
C THR A 109 0.14 -8.67 -10.41
N VAL A 110 -0.80 -7.75 -10.20
CA VAL A 110 -0.85 -6.95 -8.96
C VAL A 110 -1.00 -7.84 -7.72
N GLY A 111 -1.91 -8.82 -7.76
CA GLY A 111 -2.10 -9.79 -6.67
C GLY A 111 -0.83 -10.61 -6.37
N ARG A 112 -0.11 -11.03 -7.42
CA ARG A 112 1.17 -11.72 -7.28
C ARG A 112 2.23 -10.84 -6.64
N VAL A 113 2.37 -9.60 -7.10
CA VAL A 113 3.35 -8.65 -6.56
C VAL A 113 3.05 -8.32 -5.10
N ARG A 114 1.78 -8.07 -4.74
CA ARG A 114 1.38 -7.86 -3.34
C ARG A 114 1.66 -9.07 -2.46
N SER A 115 1.44 -10.28 -2.95
CA SER A 115 1.74 -11.51 -2.21
C SER A 115 3.24 -11.64 -1.96
N TRP A 116 4.05 -11.43 -3.00
CA TRP A 116 5.51 -11.44 -2.91
C TRP A 116 6.06 -10.39 -1.92
N MET A 117 5.47 -9.18 -1.91
CA MET A 117 5.82 -8.13 -0.94
C MET A 117 5.45 -8.53 0.48
N ALA A 118 4.29 -9.18 0.68
CA ALA A 118 3.84 -9.62 1.99
C ALA A 118 4.77 -10.69 2.59
N ASP A 119 5.32 -11.58 1.76
CA ASP A 119 6.27 -12.62 2.18
C ASP A 119 7.63 -12.04 2.59
N ARG A 120 7.94 -10.80 2.20
CA ARG A 120 9.22 -10.11 2.46
C ARG A 120 9.13 -8.97 3.46
N CYS A 121 7.95 -8.69 3.98
CA CYS A 121 7.72 -7.64 4.97
C CYS A 121 7.11 -8.19 6.27
N SER A 122 7.65 -7.74 7.39
CA SER A 122 7.01 -7.87 8.70
C SER A 122 5.65 -7.17 8.74
N ASP A 123 4.79 -7.52 9.70
CA ASP A 123 3.49 -6.86 9.89
C ASP A 123 3.62 -5.36 10.17
N ALA A 124 4.67 -4.96 10.89
CA ALA A 124 4.96 -3.55 11.17
C ALA A 124 5.29 -2.78 9.89
N GLU A 125 6.15 -3.33 9.03
CA GLU A 125 6.48 -2.73 7.72
C GLU A 125 5.26 -2.68 6.82
N ARG A 126 4.43 -3.74 6.77
CA ARG A 126 3.18 -3.74 6.00
C ARG A 126 2.22 -2.63 6.44
N THR A 127 2.16 -2.37 7.74
CA THR A 127 1.33 -1.28 8.29
C THR A 127 1.89 0.08 7.87
N ALA A 128 3.21 0.28 7.98
CA ALA A 128 3.85 1.51 7.53
C ALA A 128 3.69 1.76 6.01
N ILE A 129 3.83 0.72 5.19
CA ILE A 129 3.61 0.80 3.73
C ILE A 129 2.20 1.27 3.42
N ARG A 130 1.18 0.72 4.10
CA ARG A 130 -0.22 1.12 3.89
C ARG A 130 -0.49 2.57 4.31
N ALA A 131 0.08 3.01 5.43
CA ALA A 131 -0.04 4.39 5.89
C ALA A 131 0.54 5.36 4.86
N ILE A 132 1.76 5.11 4.37
CA ILE A 132 2.40 5.94 3.34
C ILE A 132 1.60 5.92 2.03
N ALA A 133 1.11 4.75 1.61
CA ALA A 133 0.30 4.62 0.40
C ALA A 133 -1.05 5.34 0.51
N ALA A 134 -1.60 5.49 1.72
CA ALA A 134 -2.81 6.27 2.00
C ALA A 134 -2.55 7.78 2.11
N GLY A 135 -1.29 8.23 2.03
CA GLY A 135 -0.91 9.63 2.18
C GLY A 135 -0.72 10.07 3.63
N GLU A 136 -0.69 9.14 4.59
CA GLU A 136 -0.32 9.43 5.97
C GLU A 136 1.21 9.51 6.10
N PRO A 137 1.75 10.49 6.85
CA PRO A 137 3.18 10.58 7.07
C PRO A 137 3.67 9.34 7.80
N ALA A 138 4.74 8.73 7.28
CA ALA A 138 5.41 7.59 7.91
C ALA A 138 5.70 7.93 9.39
N LEU A 139 5.31 7.04 10.30
CA LEU A 139 5.65 7.15 11.73
C LEU A 139 7.14 7.49 11.90
N PRO A 140 7.50 8.28 12.92
CA PRO A 140 8.86 8.79 13.08
C PRO A 140 9.87 7.65 13.06
N ARG A 141 10.89 7.81 12.21
CA ARG A 141 12.03 6.90 12.11
C ARG A 141 12.58 6.66 13.52
N ARG A 142 12.61 5.41 13.97
CA ARG A 142 13.38 5.02 15.16
C ARG A 142 14.87 5.18 14.84
N SER A 143 15.40 6.39 15.02
CA SER A 143 16.81 6.67 15.29
C SER A 143 17.01 8.16 15.51
N ASP A 144 16.87 8.57 16.78
CA ASP A 144 17.64 9.66 17.41
C ASP A 144 17.42 9.59 18.93
N THR A 145 17.62 8.41 19.53
CA THR A 145 18.05 8.38 20.93
C THR A 145 19.55 8.65 20.88
N LYS A 146 19.92 9.93 20.80
CA LYS A 146 21.18 10.34 21.42
C LYS A 146 20.98 10.08 22.90
N ASP A 147 21.63 9.03 23.39
CA ASP A 147 22.01 8.89 24.78
C ASP A 147 22.84 10.14 25.15
N GLY A 148 22.13 11.19 25.52
CA GLY A 148 22.65 12.39 26.16
C GLY A 148 22.72 12.10 27.65
N ASP A 149 23.88 11.60 28.01
CA ASP A 149 24.56 11.58 29.30
C ASP A 149 23.85 12.23 30.50
N ALA A 150 23.96 11.51 31.61
CA ALA A 150 23.36 11.83 32.89
C ALA A 150 23.96 13.11 33.49
N SER A 151 23.11 13.88 34.19
CA SER A 151 23.55 14.68 35.32
C SER A 151 22.43 14.72 36.35
N PRO A 152 22.45 13.82 37.35
CA PRO A 152 21.65 13.95 38.55
C PRO A 152 22.23 15.10 39.38
N THR A 153 21.39 16.08 39.69
CA THR A 153 21.66 17.11 40.69
C THR A 153 21.84 16.45 42.05
N ASP A 154 23.07 16.38 42.54
CA ASP A 154 23.40 15.97 43.91
C ASP A 154 23.03 17.15 44.83
N ASN A 155 21.89 16.99 45.49
CA ASN A 155 21.39 17.89 46.52
C ASN A 155 21.87 17.33 47.85
N LYS A 156 22.97 17.88 48.40
CA LYS A 156 23.41 17.58 49.76
C LYS A 156 23.27 18.79 50.67
N GLU A 157 22.40 18.54 51.62
CA GLU A 157 22.02 19.30 52.79
C GLU A 157 23.21 19.66 53.70
N GLY A 158 23.09 20.81 54.36
CA GLY A 158 23.34 20.90 55.80
C GLY A 158 24.78 21.08 56.27
N GLU A 159 25.32 22.31 56.15
CA GLU A 159 26.52 22.70 56.88
C GLU A 159 26.28 24.01 57.65
N TRP A 160 25.70 23.90 58.85
CA TRP A 160 25.87 24.87 59.95
C TRP A 160 25.79 24.13 61.29
N ASN A 161 26.93 23.85 61.91
CA ASN A 161 27.02 23.89 63.36
C ASN A 161 28.43 24.29 63.79
N GLY A 162 28.54 25.44 64.45
CA GLY A 162 29.81 26.10 64.73
C GLY A 162 30.56 25.58 65.95
N ARG A 163 31.86 25.85 65.97
CA ARG A 163 32.61 26.34 67.16
C ARG A 163 34.00 26.81 66.75
N LEU A 164 34.31 28.07 67.01
CA LEU A 164 35.66 28.65 67.11
C LEU A 164 36.08 28.64 68.61
N PRO A 165 37.34 28.91 68.96
CA PRO A 165 38.51 28.03 68.98
C PRO A 165 38.95 27.85 70.49
N PRO A 166 40.22 27.58 70.88
CA PRO A 166 40.56 27.10 72.22
C PRO A 166 40.38 28.13 73.35
#